data_AF-A0A6P7ZD42-F1
#
_entry.id   AF-A0A6P7ZD42-F1
#
_cell.length_a   1.000
_cell.length_b   1.000
_cell.length_c   1.000
_cell.angle_alpha   90.00
_cell.angle_beta   90.00
_cell.angle_gamma   90.00
#
_symmetry.space_group_name_H-M   'P 1'
#
loop_
_entity.id
_entity.type
_entity.pdbx_description
1 polymer ?
#
loop_
_entity_poly.entity_id
_entity_poly.type
_entity_poly.pdbx_seq_one_letter_code
_entity_poly.pdbx_strand_id
1 'polypeptide(L)'
;MNSLPLSSTPKNLATDFENSTIQRQRKELQLLIAELKDRDKELNDMVAVHQRQLVAWNEDRQRVLSLEERSSRLENELHKRNDIIGTLTKRIQALESQQRDGRATLENTQQLLHELSQKELEASTQCQDLEEKNQALSASTLELCAQVGQLQAREQELRTMLHLKDKDIIEATNHITEFTSRFKKLEAALRESRTAETSANEDLQELNSRLKGLKCEINKLKDELSQKTVENNEQREEIIRLKQENSCVQRELVLSAESEKRKDELLELAKSKQDRTDSELHALRKVYVKQQHDLQFLHLNLESSQELIHKHERALQDLSANSLDLTCLGLDSPLCCNSSLQKKKGQEESTDFSLDTNVCPLMQSTRRDFKPATSQETCSPTVKLQRLLAESRQMVSDLELSTLLPIGSGGSSSSSSGGRRVIGM
;
A
#
# COMPACT_ATOMS: atom_id res chain seq x y z
N MET A 1 130.31 157.66 96.02
CA MET A 1 131.21 158.42 96.91
C MET A 1 132.65 158.25 96.40
N ASN A 2 133.50 159.25 96.65
CA ASN A 2 134.98 159.32 96.78
C ASN A 2 135.81 158.11 96.29
N SER A 3 136.96 158.23 95.60
CA SER A 3 137.97 159.33 95.53
C SER A 3 138.58 159.35 94.11
N LEU A 4 138.90 160.48 93.45
CA LEU A 4 139.90 161.54 93.70
C LEU A 4 141.39 161.11 93.47
N PRO A 5 142.27 161.99 92.91
CA PRO A 5 143.14 161.62 91.79
C PRO A 5 144.58 162.21 91.89
N LEU A 6 145.09 162.85 90.82
CA LEU A 6 146.37 163.61 90.65
C LEU A 6 147.60 162.74 90.31
N SER A 7 148.66 163.25 89.66
CA SER A 7 148.98 164.63 89.22
C SER A 7 149.49 164.69 87.75
N SER A 8 150.24 165.74 87.37
CA SER A 8 150.35 166.23 85.97
C SER A 8 151.79 166.40 85.43
N THR A 9 151.90 166.43 84.09
CA THR A 9 152.96 167.05 83.26
C THR A 9 154.40 166.46 83.29
N PRO A 10 155.25 166.69 82.26
CA PRO A 10 154.97 166.92 80.82
C PRO A 10 155.91 166.17 79.84
N LYS A 11 155.60 166.26 78.52
CA LYS A 11 156.40 165.85 77.33
C LYS A 11 156.51 164.34 77.03
N ASN A 12 156.01 163.90 75.86
CA ASN A 12 156.79 163.29 74.75
C ASN A 12 155.85 162.62 73.71
N LEU A 13 155.61 163.31 72.58
CA LEU A 13 154.62 162.91 71.55
C LEU A 13 154.96 161.63 70.75
N ALA A 14 156.12 161.01 70.95
CA ALA A 14 156.54 159.83 70.20
C ALA A 14 156.01 158.52 70.79
N THR A 15 156.04 158.37 72.12
CA THR A 15 155.70 157.12 72.84
C THR A 15 154.20 156.79 72.83
N ASP A 16 153.34 157.78 72.56
CA ASP A 16 151.90 157.58 72.46
C ASP A 16 151.51 156.83 71.17
N PHE A 17 152.30 156.97 70.10
CA PHE A 17 152.01 156.35 68.80
C PHE A 17 152.30 154.84 68.80
N GLU A 18 153.40 154.42 69.44
CA GLU A 18 153.71 153.00 69.65
C GLU A 18 152.71 152.33 70.59
N ASN A 19 152.38 152.96 71.73
CA ASN A 19 151.37 152.44 72.64
C ASN A 19 149.98 152.32 71.99
N SER A 20 149.58 153.29 71.15
CA SER A 20 148.34 153.21 70.36
C SER A 20 148.38 152.03 69.37
N THR A 21 149.53 151.79 68.73
CA THR A 21 149.73 150.68 67.79
C THR A 21 149.67 149.33 68.50
N ILE A 22 150.33 149.19 69.66
CA ILE A 22 150.30 147.96 70.48
C ILE A 22 148.89 147.70 71.03
N GLN A 23 148.15 148.74 71.44
CA GLN A 23 146.73 148.56 71.82
C GLN A 23 145.87 148.13 70.64
N ARG A 24 146.12 148.65 69.44
CA ARG A 24 145.39 148.24 68.23
C ARG A 24 145.66 146.77 67.89
N GLN A 25 146.92 146.37 67.84
CA GLN A 25 147.32 144.97 67.63
C GLN A 25 146.77 144.03 68.70
N ARG A 26 146.69 144.46 69.97
CA ARG A 26 146.02 143.68 71.03
C ARG A 26 144.51 143.54 70.79
N LYS A 27 143.82 144.58 70.31
CA LYS A 27 142.40 144.48 69.93
C LYS A 27 142.19 143.60 68.69
N GLU A 28 143.05 143.72 67.69
CA GLU A 28 143.04 142.89 66.47
C GLU A 28 143.28 141.40 66.82
N LEU A 29 144.23 141.10 67.71
CA LEU A 29 144.44 139.75 68.23
C LEU A 29 143.27 139.26 69.10
N GLN A 30 142.62 140.12 69.90
CA GLN A 30 141.42 139.76 70.65
C GLN A 30 140.22 139.47 69.74
N LEU A 31 140.06 140.23 68.65
CA LEU A 31 139.06 139.96 67.61
C LEU A 31 139.36 138.66 66.89
N LEU A 32 140.63 138.41 66.50
CA LEU A 32 141.03 137.15 65.88
C LEU A 32 140.81 135.95 66.82
N ILE A 33 141.06 136.09 68.11
CA ILE A 33 140.77 135.06 69.13
C ILE A 33 139.25 134.86 69.31
N ALA A 34 138.43 135.89 69.13
CA ALA A 34 136.97 135.76 69.11
C ALA A 34 136.50 135.04 67.83
N GLU A 35 136.91 135.50 66.65
CA GLU A 35 136.60 134.86 65.36
C GLU A 35 137.06 133.40 65.29
N LEU A 36 138.20 133.05 65.90
CA LEU A 36 138.67 131.67 65.97
C LEU A 36 137.81 130.82 66.90
N LYS A 37 137.28 131.38 68.00
CA LYS A 37 136.34 130.69 68.89
C LYS A 37 134.96 130.54 68.26
N ASP A 38 134.49 131.56 67.55
CA ASP A 38 133.22 131.52 66.84
C ASP A 38 133.30 130.53 65.66
N ARG A 39 134.42 130.48 64.92
CA ARG A 39 134.67 129.44 63.91
C ARG A 39 134.83 128.04 64.48
N ASP A 40 135.52 127.88 65.61
CA ASP A 40 135.62 126.58 66.29
C ASP A 40 134.22 126.12 66.76
N LYS A 41 133.39 127.04 67.26
CA LYS A 41 132.00 126.76 67.58
C LYS A 41 131.17 126.41 66.35
N GLU A 42 131.26 127.16 65.25
CA GLU A 42 130.59 126.85 63.98
C GLU A 42 131.00 125.47 63.43
N LEU A 43 132.29 125.13 63.53
CA LEU A 43 132.82 123.83 63.15
C LEU A 43 132.22 122.71 64.03
N ASN A 44 132.20 122.91 65.35
CA ASN A 44 131.59 121.97 66.30
C ASN A 44 130.07 121.83 66.08
N ASP A 45 129.36 122.93 65.81
CA ASP A 45 127.93 122.94 65.48
C ASP A 45 127.65 122.20 64.15
N MET A 46 128.48 122.40 63.11
CA MET A 46 128.39 121.63 61.87
C MET A 46 128.71 120.14 62.07
N VAL A 47 129.73 119.80 62.87
CA VAL A 47 130.04 118.42 63.24
C VAL A 47 128.88 117.79 64.01
N ALA A 48 128.24 118.51 64.94
CA ALA A 48 127.06 118.05 65.66
C ALA A 48 125.80 117.95 64.77
N VAL A 49 125.67 118.76 63.71
CA VAL A 49 124.64 118.59 62.66
C VAL A 49 124.92 117.32 61.85
N HIS A 50 126.15 117.13 61.36
CA HIS A 50 126.52 115.94 60.57
C HIS A 50 126.44 114.65 61.38
N GLN A 51 126.82 114.65 62.66
CA GLN A 51 126.62 113.50 63.55
C GLN A 51 125.14 113.15 63.71
N ARG A 52 124.26 114.15 63.91
CA ARG A 52 122.79 113.92 63.94
C ARG A 52 122.25 113.42 62.61
N GLN A 53 122.74 113.93 61.48
CA GLN A 53 122.39 113.43 60.14
C GLN A 53 122.83 111.97 59.95
N LEU A 54 124.04 111.60 60.38
CA LEU A 54 124.53 110.22 60.32
C LEU A 54 123.74 109.27 61.22
N VAL A 55 123.32 109.72 62.41
CA VAL A 55 122.42 108.92 63.28
C VAL A 55 121.05 108.74 62.61
N ALA A 56 120.40 109.82 62.18
CA ALA A 56 119.11 109.75 61.49
C ALA A 56 119.15 108.89 60.22
N TRP A 57 120.22 108.98 59.43
CA TRP A 57 120.41 108.14 58.23
C TRP A 57 120.56 106.65 58.57
N ASN A 58 121.23 106.32 59.69
CA ASN A 58 121.31 104.94 60.16
C ASN A 58 119.96 104.44 60.68
N GLU A 59 119.22 105.25 61.44
CA GLU A 59 117.86 104.93 61.90
C GLU A 59 116.90 104.72 60.74
N ASP A 60 116.94 105.60 59.71
CA ASP A 60 116.15 105.48 58.49
C ASP A 60 116.51 104.21 57.71
N ARG A 61 117.80 103.90 57.55
CA ARG A 61 118.27 102.65 56.93
C ARG A 61 117.77 101.42 57.70
N GLN A 62 117.80 101.45 59.02
CA GLN A 62 117.34 100.34 59.88
C GLN A 62 115.82 100.19 59.81
N ARG A 63 115.08 101.30 59.67
CA ARG A 63 113.64 101.30 59.40
C ARG A 63 113.29 100.72 58.03
N VAL A 64 114.06 101.06 56.99
CA VAL A 64 113.92 100.48 55.64
C VAL A 64 114.17 98.97 55.68
N LEU A 65 115.27 98.50 56.25
CA LEU A 65 115.56 97.06 56.39
C LEU A 65 114.44 96.31 57.14
N SER A 66 113.86 96.92 58.18
CA SER A 66 112.74 96.35 58.93
C SER A 66 111.43 96.28 58.10
N LEU A 67 111.24 97.22 57.17
CA LEU A 67 110.10 97.23 56.24
C LEU A 67 110.31 96.26 55.08
N GLU A 68 111.52 96.13 54.55
CA GLU A 68 111.89 95.14 53.54
C GLU A 68 111.69 93.71 54.08
N GLU A 69 112.16 93.43 55.29
CA GLU A 69 111.93 92.12 55.93
C GLU A 69 110.43 91.88 56.12
N ARG A 70 109.67 92.87 56.60
CA ARG A 70 108.22 92.77 56.75
C ARG A 70 107.49 92.57 55.41
N SER A 71 107.94 93.21 54.34
CA SER A 71 107.37 93.04 52.99
C SER A 71 107.61 91.61 52.50
N SER A 72 108.85 91.12 52.55
CA SER A 72 109.17 89.75 52.16
C SER A 72 108.38 88.69 52.94
N ARG A 73 108.12 88.90 54.24
CA ARG A 73 107.24 88.03 55.04
C ARG A 73 105.80 88.03 54.52
N LEU A 74 105.25 89.21 54.21
CA LEU A 74 103.89 89.37 53.67
C LEU A 74 103.76 88.83 52.24
N GLU A 75 104.76 89.01 51.39
CA GLU A 75 104.83 88.44 50.04
C GLU A 75 104.85 86.91 50.08
N ASN A 76 105.62 86.31 51.00
CA ASN A 76 105.62 84.87 51.24
C ASN A 76 104.27 84.35 51.76
N GLU A 77 103.56 85.12 52.59
CA GLU A 77 102.18 84.77 52.98
C GLU A 77 101.20 84.90 51.81
N LEU A 78 101.32 85.92 50.97
CA LEU A 78 100.48 86.16 49.81
C LEU A 78 100.66 85.02 48.79
N HIS A 79 101.90 84.61 48.52
CA HIS A 79 102.22 83.47 47.66
C HIS A 79 101.56 82.17 48.16
N LYS A 80 101.72 81.84 49.45
CA LYS A 80 101.07 80.68 50.09
C LYS A 80 99.54 80.74 50.00
N ARG A 81 98.94 81.93 50.16
CA ARG A 81 97.49 82.12 49.99
C ARG A 81 97.06 81.91 48.53
N ASN A 82 97.85 82.36 47.55
CA ASN A 82 97.60 82.10 46.13
C ASN A 82 97.71 80.61 45.77
N ASP A 83 98.66 79.88 46.35
CA ASP A 83 98.78 78.42 46.16
C ASP A 83 97.56 77.67 46.74
N ILE A 84 97.10 78.10 47.93
CA ILE A 84 95.88 77.57 48.56
C ILE A 84 94.64 77.90 47.70
N ILE A 85 94.53 79.12 47.18
CA ILE A 85 93.44 79.50 46.25
C ILE A 85 93.51 78.64 44.98
N GLY A 86 94.68 78.50 44.36
CA GLY A 86 94.84 77.72 43.13
C GLY A 86 94.56 76.23 43.29
N THR A 87 94.86 75.65 44.45
CA THR A 87 94.50 74.26 44.78
C THR A 87 93.01 74.10 45.09
N LEU A 88 92.40 75.06 45.79
CA LEU A 88 90.95 75.08 46.03
C LEU A 88 90.15 75.27 44.73
N THR A 89 90.55 76.18 43.83
CA THR A 89 89.91 76.36 42.52
C THR A 89 89.94 75.08 41.69
N LYS A 90 91.08 74.38 41.63
CA LYS A 90 91.18 73.07 40.95
C LYS A 90 90.26 72.03 41.60
N ARG A 91 90.13 72.03 42.93
CA ARG A 91 89.23 71.11 43.64
C ARG A 91 87.76 71.42 43.37
N ILE A 92 87.38 72.70 43.31
CA ILE A 92 86.03 73.15 42.94
C ILE A 92 85.70 72.73 41.51
N GLN A 93 86.56 73.02 40.54
CA GLN A 93 86.36 72.63 39.13
C GLN A 93 86.16 71.11 38.95
N ALA A 94 86.92 70.29 39.69
CA ALA A 94 86.77 68.83 39.68
C ALA A 94 85.48 68.33 40.36
N LEU A 95 85.00 69.03 41.39
CA LEU A 95 83.71 68.74 42.03
C LEU A 95 82.54 69.16 41.15
N GLU A 96 82.63 70.30 40.45
CA GLU A 96 81.63 70.73 39.49
C GLU A 96 81.52 69.78 38.29
N SER A 97 82.63 69.26 37.75
CA SER A 97 82.57 68.24 36.69
C SER A 97 81.90 66.98 37.21
N GLN A 98 82.33 66.48 38.38
CA GLN A 98 81.70 65.33 39.02
C GLN A 98 80.18 65.54 39.28
N GLN A 99 79.75 66.75 39.64
CA GLN A 99 78.35 67.11 39.79
C GLN A 99 77.60 67.16 38.45
N ARG A 100 78.23 67.68 37.39
CA ARG A 100 77.65 67.71 36.03
C ARG A 100 77.48 66.29 35.47
N ASP A 101 78.48 65.42 35.66
CA ASP A 101 78.44 64.01 35.24
C ASP A 101 77.40 63.21 36.05
N GLY A 102 77.35 63.45 37.37
CA GLY A 102 76.33 62.88 38.27
C GLY A 102 74.91 63.34 37.94
N ARG A 103 74.74 64.59 37.49
CA ARG A 103 73.46 65.11 37.02
C ARG A 103 73.04 64.48 35.69
N ALA A 104 73.94 64.41 34.71
CA ALA A 104 73.64 63.80 33.40
C ALA A 104 73.29 62.31 33.53
N THR A 105 73.97 61.56 34.41
CA THR A 105 73.63 60.15 34.69
C THR A 105 72.30 60.00 35.44
N LEU A 106 71.92 60.95 36.31
CA LEU A 106 70.59 60.99 36.92
C LEU A 106 69.49 61.29 35.89
N GLU A 107 69.69 62.29 35.04
CA GLU A 107 68.71 62.65 33.99
C GLU A 107 68.51 61.51 32.98
N ASN A 108 69.59 60.82 32.56
CA ASN A 108 69.50 59.63 31.71
C ASN A 108 68.77 58.45 32.38
N THR A 109 69.01 58.20 33.68
CA THR A 109 68.34 57.11 34.40
C THR A 109 66.87 57.41 34.70
N GLN A 110 66.51 58.69 34.90
CA GLN A 110 65.11 59.12 34.98
C GLN A 110 64.37 58.95 33.65
N GLN A 111 65.00 59.29 32.52
CA GLN A 111 64.43 59.05 31.18
C GLN A 111 64.20 57.55 30.94
N LEU A 112 65.19 56.69 31.23
CA LEU A 112 65.06 55.24 31.08
C LEU A 112 63.95 54.65 31.98
N LEU A 113 63.79 55.14 33.21
CA LEU A 113 62.68 54.72 34.09
C LEU A 113 61.32 55.15 33.53
N HIS A 114 61.21 56.33 32.92
CA HIS A 114 59.98 56.78 32.28
C HIS A 114 59.64 55.92 31.05
N GLU A 115 60.62 55.64 30.19
CA GLU A 115 60.45 54.70 29.06
C GLU A 115 60.02 53.30 29.50
N LEU A 116 60.62 52.77 30.58
CA LEU A 116 60.27 51.45 31.11
C LEU A 116 58.85 51.45 31.68
N SER A 117 58.44 52.49 32.41
CA SER A 117 57.08 52.65 32.92
C SER A 117 56.04 52.80 31.81
N GLN A 118 56.38 53.48 30.70
CA GLN A 118 55.52 53.52 29.52
C GLN A 118 55.37 52.13 28.88
N LYS A 119 56.49 51.41 28.69
CA LYS A 119 56.49 50.04 28.12
C LYS A 119 55.75 49.04 29.02
N GLU A 120 55.83 49.21 30.34
CA GLU A 120 55.05 48.44 31.32
C GLU A 120 53.54 48.70 31.18
N LEU A 121 53.12 49.97 31.03
CA LEU A 121 51.73 50.32 30.79
C LEU A 121 51.21 49.79 29.45
N GLU A 122 51.98 49.96 28.37
CA GLU A 122 51.66 49.42 27.04
C GLU A 122 51.50 47.89 27.08
N ALA A 123 52.47 47.17 27.67
CA ALA A 123 52.38 45.72 27.85
C ALA A 123 51.21 45.30 28.75
N SER A 124 50.92 46.04 29.82
CA SER A 124 49.77 45.78 30.70
C SER A 124 48.45 45.92 29.96
N THR A 125 48.27 46.98 29.16
CA THR A 125 47.08 47.12 28.32
C THR A 125 46.98 45.99 27.28
N GLN A 126 48.08 45.60 26.63
CA GLN A 126 48.10 44.48 25.69
C GLN A 126 47.74 43.14 26.36
N CYS A 127 48.17 42.90 27.60
CA CYS A 127 47.77 41.72 28.37
C CYS A 127 46.26 41.70 28.64
N GLN A 128 45.68 42.81 29.13
CA GLN A 128 44.23 42.93 29.31
C GLN A 128 43.48 42.69 27.99
N ASP A 129 43.95 43.30 26.90
CA ASP A 129 43.40 43.15 25.55
C ASP A 129 43.39 41.68 25.09
N LEU A 130 44.35 40.86 25.54
CA LEU A 130 44.42 39.42 25.24
C LEU A 130 43.58 38.58 26.21
N GLU A 131 43.50 38.95 27.48
CA GLU A 131 42.64 38.31 28.47
C GLU A 131 41.15 38.46 28.12
N GLU A 132 40.70 39.66 27.71
CA GLU A 132 39.32 39.90 27.26
C GLU A 132 38.97 39.07 26.02
N LYS A 133 39.90 38.98 25.04
CA LYS A 133 39.73 38.12 23.86
C LYS A 133 39.69 36.63 24.23
N ASN A 134 40.49 36.18 25.19
CA ASN A 134 40.49 34.81 25.69
C ASN A 134 39.19 34.46 26.44
N GLN A 135 38.67 35.38 27.26
CA GLN A 135 37.37 35.25 27.91
C GLN A 135 36.23 35.16 26.89
N ALA A 136 36.24 36.00 25.84
CA ALA A 136 35.25 35.96 24.77
C ALA A 136 35.29 34.65 23.96
N LEU A 137 36.49 34.16 23.61
CA LEU A 137 36.67 32.85 22.96
C LEU A 137 36.23 31.69 23.86
N SER A 138 36.51 31.76 25.15
CA SER A 138 36.07 30.76 26.14
C SER A 138 34.54 30.73 26.27
N ALA A 139 33.88 31.90 26.31
CA ALA A 139 32.42 32.00 26.33
C ALA A 139 31.79 31.43 25.05
N SER A 140 32.32 31.77 23.87
CA SER A 140 31.87 31.22 22.59
C SER A 140 32.07 29.70 22.51
N THR A 141 33.18 29.18 23.06
CA THR A 141 33.43 27.73 23.15
C THR A 141 32.42 27.03 24.05
N LEU A 142 32.05 27.61 25.20
CA LEU A 142 31.01 27.08 26.07
C LEU A 142 29.63 27.10 25.41
N GLU A 143 29.30 28.15 24.66
CA GLU A 143 28.06 28.22 23.88
C GLU A 143 28.00 27.12 22.80
N LEU A 144 29.08 26.96 22.03
CA LEU A 144 29.19 25.90 21.01
C LEU A 144 29.08 24.51 21.63
N CYS A 145 29.72 24.25 22.79
CA CYS A 145 29.55 23.00 23.52
C CYS A 145 28.09 22.75 23.94
N ALA A 146 27.36 23.79 24.38
CA ALA A 146 25.94 23.68 24.71
C ALA A 146 25.08 23.40 23.45
N GLN A 147 25.36 24.06 22.33
CA GLN A 147 24.69 23.80 21.05
C GLN A 147 24.94 22.36 20.55
N VAL A 148 26.18 21.85 20.66
CA VAL A 148 26.51 20.44 20.33
C VAL A 148 25.73 19.47 21.23
N GLY A 149 25.65 19.73 22.54
CA GLY A 149 24.86 18.90 23.46
C GLY A 149 23.36 18.86 23.11
N GLN A 150 22.77 20.00 22.73
CA GLN A 150 21.38 20.07 22.27
C GLN A 150 21.17 19.29 20.96
N LEU A 151 22.11 19.38 20.02
CA LEU A 151 22.05 18.62 18.76
C LEU A 151 22.18 17.11 19.00
N GLN A 152 23.06 16.67 19.90
CA GLN A 152 23.21 15.25 20.29
C GLN A 152 21.94 14.69 20.94
N ALA A 153 21.28 15.46 21.82
CA ALA A 153 20.00 15.07 22.41
C ALA A 153 18.92 14.88 21.33
N ARG A 154 18.75 15.87 20.45
CA ARG A 154 17.79 15.82 19.33
C ARG A 154 18.10 14.68 18.33
N GLU A 155 19.36 14.40 18.09
CA GLU A 155 19.78 13.26 17.26
C GLU A 155 19.35 11.93 17.89
N GLN A 156 19.46 11.79 19.21
CA GLN A 156 19.02 10.59 19.93
C GLN A 156 17.48 10.44 19.98
N GLU A 157 16.74 11.55 20.07
CA GLU A 157 15.27 11.56 19.90
C GLU A 157 14.88 11.06 18.50
N LEU A 158 15.54 11.54 17.45
CA LEU A 158 15.28 11.11 16.07
C LEU A 158 15.66 9.64 15.82
N ARG A 159 16.76 9.14 16.42
CA ARG A 159 17.13 7.72 16.39
C ARG A 159 16.05 6.83 17.02
N THR A 160 15.52 7.20 18.19
CA THR A 160 14.49 6.39 18.86
C THR A 160 13.15 6.46 18.14
N MET A 161 12.79 7.59 17.55
CA MET A 161 11.63 7.72 16.66
C MET A 161 11.77 6.82 15.42
N LEU A 162 12.95 6.79 14.78
CA LEU A 162 13.20 5.97 13.59
C LEU A 162 13.09 4.48 13.90
N HIS A 163 13.69 4.00 14.99
CA HIS A 163 13.54 2.61 15.43
C HIS A 163 12.08 2.22 15.75
N LEU A 164 11.27 3.15 16.28
CA LEU A 164 9.84 2.90 16.47
C LEU A 164 9.11 2.78 15.13
N LYS A 165 9.48 3.60 14.13
CA LYS A 165 8.90 3.52 12.77
C LYS A 165 9.33 2.26 12.02
N ASP A 166 10.56 1.80 12.18
CA ASP A 166 11.00 0.49 11.66
C ASP A 166 10.15 -0.65 12.23
N LYS A 167 9.87 -0.60 13.55
CA LYS A 167 8.99 -1.56 14.21
C LYS A 167 7.56 -1.52 13.68
N ASP A 168 6.97 -0.32 13.53
CA ASP A 168 5.64 -0.14 12.92
C ASP A 168 5.58 -0.74 11.49
N ILE A 169 6.64 -0.52 10.70
CA ILE A 169 6.76 -1.03 9.33
C ILE A 169 6.88 -2.56 9.31
N ILE A 170 7.64 -3.16 10.23
CA ILE A 170 7.75 -4.62 10.38
C ILE A 170 6.40 -5.22 10.78
N GLU A 171 5.67 -4.62 11.73
CA GLU A 171 4.34 -5.09 12.14
C GLU A 171 3.31 -4.98 11.00
N ALA A 172 3.28 -3.86 10.26
CA ALA A 172 2.46 -3.71 9.07
C ALA A 172 2.82 -4.74 7.97
N THR A 173 4.11 -5.00 7.75
CA THR A 173 4.59 -6.00 6.79
C THR A 173 4.16 -7.41 7.20
N ASN A 174 4.25 -7.76 8.48
CA ASN A 174 3.78 -9.04 9.01
C ASN A 174 2.28 -9.22 8.74
N HIS A 175 1.44 -8.22 9.02
CA HIS A 175 0.01 -8.27 8.69
C HIS A 175 -0.25 -8.43 7.19
N ILE A 176 0.49 -7.72 6.32
CA ILE A 176 0.38 -7.87 4.86
C ILE A 176 0.71 -9.31 4.42
N THR A 177 1.78 -9.92 4.96
CA THR A 177 2.10 -11.33 4.64
C THR A 177 1.05 -12.30 5.18
N GLU A 178 0.48 -12.03 6.36
CA GLU A 178 -0.59 -12.86 6.92
C GLU A 178 -1.85 -12.81 6.05
N PHE A 179 -2.33 -11.62 5.70
CA PHE A 179 -3.47 -11.44 4.79
C PHE A 179 -3.20 -12.06 3.41
N THR A 180 -1.98 -11.92 2.88
CA THR A 180 -1.57 -12.59 1.63
C THR A 180 -1.65 -14.12 1.75
N SER A 181 -1.28 -14.69 2.90
CA SER A 181 -1.40 -16.14 3.13
C SER A 181 -2.85 -16.60 3.27
N ARG A 182 -3.71 -15.80 3.92
CA ARG A 182 -5.16 -16.06 4.05
C ARG A 182 -5.84 -15.98 2.69
N PHE A 183 -5.50 -14.97 1.88
CA PHE A 183 -6.01 -14.78 0.52
C PHE A 183 -5.67 -15.98 -0.39
N LYS A 184 -4.40 -16.41 -0.43
CA LYS A 184 -3.97 -17.58 -1.22
C LYS A 184 -4.69 -18.88 -0.83
N LYS A 185 -5.05 -19.06 0.46
CA LYS A 185 -5.88 -20.20 0.92
C LYS A 185 -7.31 -20.11 0.38
N LEU A 186 -7.91 -18.92 0.40
CA LEU A 186 -9.25 -18.69 -0.16
C LEU A 186 -9.29 -18.85 -1.69
N GLU A 187 -8.26 -18.37 -2.40
CA GLU A 187 -8.10 -18.61 -3.85
C GLU A 187 -7.97 -20.10 -4.19
N ALA A 188 -7.27 -20.88 -3.35
CA ALA A 188 -7.15 -22.32 -3.52
C ALA A 188 -8.51 -23.02 -3.35
N ALA A 189 -9.22 -22.73 -2.25
CA ALA A 189 -10.55 -23.28 -2.00
C ALA A 189 -11.57 -22.86 -3.07
N LEU A 190 -11.49 -21.63 -3.59
CA LEU A 190 -12.35 -21.16 -4.68
C LEU A 190 -12.08 -21.91 -6.00
N ARG A 191 -10.81 -22.21 -6.32
CA ARG A 191 -10.46 -23.04 -7.49
C ARG A 191 -10.95 -24.48 -7.31
N GLU A 192 -10.74 -25.07 -6.14
CA GLU A 192 -11.18 -26.43 -5.80
C GLU A 192 -12.71 -26.56 -5.90
N SER A 193 -13.45 -25.60 -5.32
CA SER A 193 -14.91 -25.51 -5.43
C SER A 193 -15.37 -25.38 -6.89
N ARG A 194 -14.67 -24.62 -7.73
CA ARG A 194 -15.00 -24.50 -9.17
C ARG A 194 -14.72 -25.79 -9.93
N THR A 195 -13.64 -26.52 -9.63
CA THR A 195 -13.37 -27.82 -10.26
C THR A 195 -14.37 -28.90 -9.84
N ALA A 196 -14.84 -28.85 -8.58
CA ALA A 196 -15.94 -29.70 -8.12
C ALA A 196 -17.28 -29.33 -8.79
N GLU A 197 -17.57 -28.03 -8.95
CA GLU A 197 -18.75 -27.52 -9.66
C GLU A 197 -18.77 -27.96 -11.13
N THR A 198 -17.64 -27.87 -11.85
CA THR A 198 -17.56 -28.34 -13.24
C THR A 198 -17.73 -29.85 -13.33
N SER A 199 -17.09 -30.63 -12.46
CA SER A 199 -17.23 -32.09 -12.47
C SER A 199 -18.66 -32.55 -12.15
N ALA A 200 -19.31 -31.94 -11.15
CA ALA A 200 -20.71 -32.25 -10.82
C ALA A 200 -21.68 -31.84 -11.95
N ASN A 201 -21.34 -30.83 -12.74
CA ASN A 201 -22.11 -30.44 -13.91
C ASN A 201 -21.89 -31.39 -15.11
N GLU A 202 -20.69 -31.97 -15.26
CA GLU A 202 -20.41 -33.06 -16.21
C GLU A 202 -21.20 -34.33 -15.85
N ASP A 203 -21.19 -34.75 -14.57
CA ASP A 203 -22.01 -35.86 -14.05
C ASP A 203 -23.51 -35.62 -14.31
N LEU A 204 -24.00 -34.40 -14.05
CA LEU A 204 -25.39 -34.01 -14.29
C LEU A 204 -25.74 -34.03 -15.79
N GLN A 205 -24.79 -33.72 -16.67
CA GLN A 205 -24.96 -33.83 -18.13
C GLN A 205 -24.97 -35.29 -18.60
N GLU A 206 -24.15 -36.18 -18.01
CA GLU A 206 -24.21 -37.62 -18.28
C GLU A 206 -25.56 -38.20 -17.83
N LEU A 207 -25.98 -37.93 -16.58
CA LEU A 207 -27.25 -38.41 -16.03
C LEU A 207 -28.46 -37.92 -16.86
N ASN A 208 -28.45 -36.66 -17.32
CA ASN A 208 -29.47 -36.17 -18.25
C ASN A 208 -29.46 -36.90 -19.60
N SER A 209 -28.28 -37.26 -20.11
CA SER A 209 -28.14 -37.99 -21.37
C SER A 209 -28.61 -39.45 -21.24
N ARG A 210 -28.29 -40.10 -20.12
CA ARG A 210 -28.78 -41.43 -19.74
C ARG A 210 -30.30 -41.45 -19.54
N LEU A 211 -30.86 -40.43 -18.90
CA LEU A 211 -32.32 -40.26 -18.74
C LEU A 211 -33.03 -40.10 -20.10
N LYS A 212 -32.46 -39.33 -21.03
CA LYS A 212 -32.97 -39.25 -22.42
C LYS A 212 -32.95 -40.61 -23.11
N GLY A 213 -31.87 -41.38 -22.94
CA GLY A 213 -31.74 -42.75 -23.44
C GLY A 213 -32.86 -43.67 -22.92
N LEU A 214 -32.98 -43.79 -21.60
CA LEU A 214 -34.03 -44.58 -20.94
C LEU A 214 -35.45 -44.14 -21.33
N LYS A 215 -35.68 -42.84 -21.53
CA LYS A 215 -36.98 -42.33 -22.01
C LYS A 215 -37.29 -42.78 -23.44
N CYS A 216 -36.28 -42.86 -24.32
CA CYS A 216 -36.45 -43.40 -25.67
C CYS A 216 -36.69 -44.91 -25.65
N GLU A 217 -36.04 -45.63 -24.73
CA GLU A 217 -36.25 -47.08 -24.52
C GLU A 217 -37.65 -47.39 -23.98
N ILE A 218 -38.14 -46.63 -22.98
CA ILE A 218 -39.52 -46.72 -22.48
C ILE A 218 -40.54 -46.45 -23.59
N ASN A 219 -40.27 -45.48 -24.47
CA ASN A 219 -41.13 -45.24 -25.64
C ASN A 219 -41.14 -46.45 -26.58
N LYS A 220 -39.98 -47.00 -26.97
CA LYS A 220 -39.89 -48.21 -27.80
C LYS A 220 -40.68 -49.38 -27.21
N LEU A 221 -40.45 -49.70 -25.94
CA LEU A 221 -41.14 -50.79 -25.25
C LEU A 221 -42.66 -50.57 -25.16
N LYS A 222 -43.11 -49.32 -25.05
CA LYS A 222 -44.53 -48.96 -25.11
C LYS A 222 -45.11 -49.12 -26.52
N ASP A 223 -44.37 -48.72 -27.54
CA ASP A 223 -44.77 -48.84 -28.94
C ASP A 223 -44.84 -50.33 -29.34
N GLU A 224 -43.83 -51.12 -28.97
CA GLU A 224 -43.79 -52.60 -29.08
C GLU A 224 -44.96 -53.27 -28.35
N LEU A 225 -45.28 -52.85 -27.12
CA LEU A 225 -46.44 -53.35 -26.37
C LEU A 225 -47.77 -53.00 -27.06
N SER A 226 -47.88 -51.82 -27.67
CA SER A 226 -49.07 -51.42 -28.44
C SER A 226 -49.21 -52.25 -29.71
N GLN A 227 -48.10 -52.48 -30.43
CA GLN A 227 -48.03 -53.35 -31.61
C GLN A 227 -48.42 -54.80 -31.26
N LYS A 228 -47.91 -55.35 -30.15
CA LYS A 228 -48.32 -56.69 -29.66
C LYS A 228 -49.78 -56.74 -29.20
N THR A 229 -50.36 -55.62 -28.79
CA THR A 229 -51.79 -55.53 -28.49
C THR A 229 -52.64 -55.55 -29.77
N VAL A 230 -52.20 -54.87 -30.84
CA VAL A 230 -52.84 -54.94 -32.17
C VAL A 230 -52.74 -56.35 -32.74
N GLU A 231 -51.55 -56.95 -32.77
CA GLU A 231 -51.37 -58.34 -33.23
C GLU A 231 -52.24 -59.34 -32.45
N ASN A 232 -52.40 -59.17 -31.13
CA ASN A 232 -53.27 -60.04 -30.35
C ASN A 232 -54.76 -59.84 -30.66
N ASN A 233 -55.18 -58.63 -31.05
CA ASN A 233 -56.54 -58.37 -31.52
C ASN A 233 -56.77 -58.98 -32.91
N GLU A 234 -55.82 -58.85 -33.83
CA GLU A 234 -55.87 -59.49 -35.16
C GLU A 234 -55.97 -61.02 -35.03
N GLN A 235 -55.16 -61.63 -34.15
CA GLN A 235 -55.22 -63.06 -33.80
C GLN A 235 -56.56 -63.45 -33.16
N ARG A 236 -57.13 -62.62 -32.30
CA ARG A 236 -58.46 -62.85 -31.71
C ARG A 236 -59.55 -62.83 -32.77
N GLU A 237 -59.51 -61.88 -33.70
CA GLU A 237 -60.45 -61.87 -34.83
C GLU A 237 -60.26 -63.08 -35.75
N GLU A 238 -59.02 -63.50 -36.03
CA GLU A 238 -58.75 -64.69 -36.83
C GLU A 238 -59.30 -65.95 -36.16
N ILE A 239 -59.13 -66.09 -34.83
CA ILE A 239 -59.76 -67.16 -34.05
C ILE A 239 -61.30 -67.09 -34.10
N ILE A 240 -61.89 -65.89 -34.17
CA ILE A 240 -63.35 -65.72 -34.33
C ILE A 240 -63.79 -66.12 -35.74
N ARG A 241 -63.08 -65.68 -36.80
CA ARG A 241 -63.33 -66.04 -38.20
C ARG A 241 -63.26 -67.56 -38.39
N LEU A 242 -62.18 -68.20 -37.94
CA LEU A 242 -61.98 -69.65 -37.99
C LEU A 242 -63.05 -70.43 -37.21
N LYS A 243 -63.55 -69.90 -36.08
CA LYS A 243 -64.68 -70.50 -35.33
C LYS A 243 -66.00 -70.37 -36.10
N GLN A 244 -66.25 -69.25 -36.76
CA GLN A 244 -67.45 -69.05 -37.59
C GLN A 244 -67.41 -69.98 -38.82
N GLU A 245 -66.28 -70.07 -39.51
CA GLU A 245 -66.05 -70.97 -40.64
C GLU A 245 -66.24 -72.45 -40.23
N ASN A 246 -65.60 -72.87 -39.13
CA ASN A 246 -65.77 -74.23 -38.60
C ASN A 246 -67.25 -74.51 -38.23
N SER A 247 -67.97 -73.52 -37.70
CA SER A 247 -69.42 -73.63 -37.47
C SER A 247 -70.26 -73.68 -38.76
N CYS A 248 -69.81 -73.10 -39.88
CA CYS A 248 -70.41 -73.32 -41.20
C CYS A 248 -70.16 -74.76 -41.66
N VAL A 249 -68.90 -75.20 -41.72
CA VAL A 249 -68.50 -76.54 -42.16
C VAL A 249 -69.15 -77.64 -41.30
N GLN A 250 -69.27 -77.44 -39.99
CA GLN A 250 -69.93 -78.40 -39.10
C GLN A 250 -71.44 -78.48 -39.33
N ARG A 251 -72.11 -77.39 -39.75
CA ARG A 251 -73.52 -77.41 -40.19
C ARG A 251 -73.68 -78.09 -41.55
N GLU A 252 -72.78 -77.81 -42.50
CA GLU A 252 -72.75 -78.48 -43.81
C GLU A 252 -72.52 -79.99 -43.66
N LEU A 253 -71.62 -80.40 -42.76
CA LEU A 253 -71.38 -81.81 -42.43
C LEU A 253 -72.64 -82.49 -41.86
N VAL A 254 -73.39 -81.82 -40.97
CA VAL A 254 -74.67 -82.34 -40.46
C VAL A 254 -75.71 -82.44 -41.58
N LEU A 255 -75.88 -81.41 -42.42
CA LEU A 255 -76.80 -81.46 -43.56
C LEU A 255 -76.42 -82.56 -44.57
N SER A 256 -75.12 -82.80 -44.77
CA SER A 256 -74.61 -83.88 -45.61
C SER A 256 -74.88 -85.26 -44.99
N ALA A 257 -74.68 -85.42 -43.68
CA ALA A 257 -75.03 -86.65 -42.96
C ALA A 257 -76.55 -86.93 -42.95
N GLU A 258 -77.40 -85.91 -42.83
CA GLU A 258 -78.85 -86.06 -43.04
C GLU A 258 -79.19 -86.41 -44.50
N SER A 259 -78.46 -85.86 -45.48
CA SER A 259 -78.62 -86.18 -46.90
C SER A 259 -78.31 -87.66 -47.17
N GLU A 260 -77.21 -88.18 -46.61
CA GLU A 260 -76.89 -89.61 -46.70
C GLU A 260 -77.94 -90.46 -45.99
N LYS A 261 -78.37 -90.09 -44.79
CA LYS A 261 -79.46 -90.78 -44.08
C LYS A 261 -80.77 -90.82 -44.88
N ARG A 262 -81.11 -89.76 -45.63
CA ARG A 262 -82.26 -89.74 -46.55
C ARG A 262 -82.07 -90.66 -47.76
N LYS A 263 -80.83 -90.86 -48.25
CA LYS A 263 -80.53 -91.88 -49.27
C LYS A 263 -80.66 -93.29 -48.71
N ASP A 264 -80.16 -93.55 -47.50
CA ASP A 264 -80.30 -94.85 -46.82
C ASP A 264 -81.78 -95.19 -46.57
N GLU A 265 -82.57 -94.22 -46.12
CA GLU A 265 -84.03 -94.35 -45.96
C GLU A 265 -84.73 -94.63 -47.31
N LEU A 266 -84.29 -94.00 -48.40
CA LEU A 266 -84.78 -94.30 -49.76
C LEU A 266 -84.36 -95.70 -50.25
N LEU A 267 -83.15 -96.16 -49.93
CA LEU A 267 -82.66 -97.49 -50.26
C LEU A 267 -83.40 -98.58 -49.48
N GLU A 268 -83.66 -98.39 -48.19
CA GLU A 268 -84.52 -99.28 -47.39
C GLU A 268 -85.96 -99.29 -47.90
N LEU A 269 -86.52 -98.14 -48.28
CA LEU A 269 -87.85 -98.07 -48.87
C LEU A 269 -87.91 -98.80 -50.23
N ALA A 270 -86.82 -98.76 -51.01
CA ALA A 270 -86.68 -99.47 -52.27
C ALA A 270 -86.56 -100.99 -52.07
N LYS A 271 -85.71 -101.47 -51.14
CA LYS A 271 -85.64 -102.89 -50.74
C LYS A 271 -86.99 -103.38 -50.25
N SER A 272 -87.63 -102.65 -49.33
CA SER A 272 -88.95 -102.98 -48.80
C SER A 272 -90.01 -103.08 -49.90
N LYS A 273 -89.93 -102.26 -50.96
CA LYS A 273 -90.80 -102.42 -52.15
C LYS A 273 -90.47 -103.69 -52.93
N GLN A 274 -89.19 -103.96 -53.18
CA GLN A 274 -88.72 -105.18 -53.84
C GLN A 274 -89.20 -106.45 -53.10
N ASP A 275 -89.02 -106.51 -51.77
CA ASP A 275 -89.44 -107.61 -50.92
C ASP A 275 -90.96 -107.88 -50.99
N ARG A 276 -91.77 -106.82 -51.10
CA ARG A 276 -93.23 -106.96 -51.35
C ARG A 276 -93.49 -107.56 -52.73
N THR A 277 -92.89 -107.02 -53.78
CA THR A 277 -93.10 -107.53 -55.15
C THR A 277 -92.61 -108.97 -55.32
N ASP A 278 -91.52 -109.36 -54.66
CA ASP A 278 -91.03 -110.75 -54.66
C ASP A 278 -91.94 -111.67 -53.82
N SER A 279 -92.52 -111.17 -52.73
CA SER A 279 -93.52 -111.90 -51.94
C SER A 279 -94.84 -112.11 -52.73
N GLU A 280 -95.29 -111.10 -53.47
CA GLU A 280 -96.44 -111.17 -54.37
C GLU A 280 -96.17 -112.13 -55.54
N LEU A 281 -94.98 -112.08 -56.15
CA LEU A 281 -94.52 -113.06 -57.15
C LEU A 281 -94.47 -114.49 -56.58
N HIS A 282 -94.00 -114.66 -55.34
CA HIS A 282 -93.98 -115.96 -54.67
C HIS A 282 -95.40 -116.48 -54.42
N ALA A 283 -96.33 -115.62 -54.00
CA ALA A 283 -97.74 -115.97 -53.83
C ALA A 283 -98.39 -116.36 -55.18
N LEU A 284 -98.16 -115.60 -56.26
CA LEU A 284 -98.63 -115.91 -57.61
C LEU A 284 -98.07 -117.25 -58.11
N ARG A 285 -96.77 -117.51 -57.95
CA ARG A 285 -96.15 -118.80 -58.27
C ARG A 285 -96.78 -119.95 -57.48
N LYS A 286 -97.09 -119.74 -56.20
CA LYS A 286 -97.73 -120.73 -55.33
C LYS A 286 -99.18 -121.03 -55.74
N VAL A 287 -99.93 -120.03 -56.20
CA VAL A 287 -101.27 -120.22 -56.79
C VAL A 287 -101.19 -120.97 -58.13
N TYR A 288 -100.27 -120.58 -59.01
CA TYR A 288 -100.05 -121.22 -60.31
C TYR A 288 -99.71 -122.71 -60.17
N VAL A 289 -98.77 -123.07 -59.28
CA VAL A 289 -98.44 -124.48 -58.97
C VAL A 289 -99.65 -125.25 -58.45
N LYS A 290 -100.50 -124.62 -57.63
CA LYS A 290 -101.71 -125.26 -57.11
C LYS A 290 -102.72 -125.54 -58.23
N GLN A 291 -103.00 -124.56 -59.10
CA GLN A 291 -103.87 -124.74 -60.26
C GLN A 291 -103.35 -125.83 -61.22
N GLN A 292 -102.03 -125.93 -61.40
CA GLN A 292 -101.42 -126.99 -62.21
C GLN A 292 -101.65 -128.39 -61.59
N HIS A 293 -101.62 -128.49 -60.26
CA HIS A 293 -101.88 -129.72 -59.52
C HIS A 293 -103.37 -130.11 -59.53
N ASP A 294 -104.27 -129.12 -59.48
CA ASP A 294 -105.72 -129.31 -59.61
C ASP A 294 -106.10 -129.81 -61.03
N LEU A 295 -105.45 -129.28 -62.07
CA LEU A 295 -105.62 -129.74 -63.47
C LEU A 295 -105.19 -131.20 -63.67
N GLN A 296 -104.08 -131.63 -63.08
CA GLN A 296 -103.62 -133.02 -63.13
C GLN A 296 -104.62 -133.99 -62.45
N PHE A 297 -105.28 -133.55 -61.37
CA PHE A 297 -106.29 -134.35 -60.68
C PHE A 297 -107.59 -134.54 -61.48
N LEU A 298 -107.98 -133.54 -62.30
CA LEU A 298 -109.12 -133.69 -63.21
C LEU A 298 -108.84 -134.69 -64.34
N HIS A 299 -107.59 -134.75 -64.84
CA HIS A 299 -107.22 -135.64 -65.95
C HIS A 299 -107.45 -137.13 -65.59
N LEU A 300 -106.96 -137.56 -64.42
CA LEU A 300 -107.18 -138.93 -63.91
C LEU A 300 -108.66 -139.29 -63.73
N ASN A 301 -109.50 -138.34 -63.29
CA ASN A 301 -110.94 -138.58 -63.16
C ASN A 301 -111.62 -138.74 -64.52
N LEU A 302 -111.16 -138.02 -65.55
CA LEU A 302 -111.70 -138.13 -66.91
C LEU A 302 -111.39 -139.50 -67.52
N GLU A 303 -110.15 -139.98 -67.35
CA GLU A 303 -109.69 -141.29 -67.83
C GLU A 303 -110.49 -142.44 -67.16
N SER A 304 -110.68 -142.37 -65.84
CA SER A 304 -111.52 -143.32 -65.07
C SER A 304 -112.96 -143.43 -65.58
N SER A 305 -113.52 -142.33 -66.11
CA SER A 305 -114.88 -142.33 -66.65
C SER A 305 -115.02 -143.00 -68.03
N GLN A 306 -113.93 -143.21 -68.77
CA GLN A 306 -113.99 -143.65 -70.17
C GLN A 306 -113.97 -145.18 -70.32
N GLU A 307 -113.30 -145.93 -69.44
CA GLU A 307 -113.26 -147.41 -69.51
C GLU A 307 -114.63 -148.07 -69.26
N LEU A 308 -115.49 -147.46 -68.44
CA LEU A 308 -116.79 -147.99 -68.05
C LEU A 308 -117.81 -148.07 -69.22
N ILE A 309 -117.66 -147.19 -70.22
CA ILE A 309 -118.60 -147.09 -71.35
C ILE A 309 -118.30 -148.15 -72.44
N HIS A 310 -117.03 -148.54 -72.58
CA HIS A 310 -116.55 -149.34 -73.71
C HIS A 310 -117.05 -150.80 -73.81
N LYS A 311 -117.82 -151.31 -72.83
CA LYS A 311 -118.25 -152.73 -72.76
C LYS A 311 -119.73 -153.00 -72.95
N HIS A 312 -120.61 -151.99 -73.07
CA HIS A 312 -122.06 -152.24 -73.15
C HIS A 312 -122.70 -151.95 -74.52
N GLU A 313 -121.99 -151.29 -75.45
CA GLU A 313 -122.64 -150.65 -76.60
C GLU A 313 -121.98 -150.96 -77.97
N ARG A 314 -122.18 -152.19 -78.47
CA ARG A 314 -122.17 -152.46 -79.93
C ARG A 314 -122.88 -153.74 -80.39
N ALA A 315 -124.03 -154.04 -79.78
CA ALA A 315 -125.00 -154.92 -80.43
C ALA A 315 -125.96 -154.05 -81.26
N LEU A 316 -125.80 -154.10 -82.59
CA LEU A 316 -126.54 -153.33 -83.61
C LEU A 316 -126.19 -151.84 -83.74
N GLN A 317 -126.65 -151.23 -84.84
CA GLN A 317 -126.08 -150.06 -85.51
C GLN A 317 -127.16 -149.17 -86.15
N ASP A 318 -126.71 -148.01 -86.66
CA ASP A 318 -127.33 -147.12 -87.66
C ASP A 318 -128.65 -146.41 -87.32
N LEU A 319 -128.59 -145.07 -87.17
CA LEU A 319 -129.12 -144.13 -88.18
C LEU A 319 -128.83 -142.63 -87.90
N SER A 320 -128.55 -141.88 -88.98
CA SER A 320 -128.87 -140.44 -89.19
C SER A 320 -128.27 -139.30 -88.32
N ALA A 321 -127.03 -138.90 -88.63
CA ALA A 321 -126.57 -137.56 -89.09
C ALA A 321 -127.16 -136.19 -88.60
N ASN A 322 -126.29 -135.16 -88.69
CA ASN A 322 -126.47 -133.68 -88.67
C ASN A 322 -126.37 -132.94 -87.30
N SER A 323 -125.89 -131.69 -87.16
CA SER A 323 -124.93 -130.84 -87.95
C SER A 323 -124.67 -129.46 -87.28
N LEU A 324 -123.49 -128.83 -87.51
CA LEU A 324 -123.14 -127.38 -87.34
C LEU A 324 -123.03 -126.79 -85.90
N ASP A 325 -122.63 -125.52 -85.68
CA ASP A 325 -121.31 -124.83 -85.88
C ASP A 325 -121.29 -123.38 -85.27
N LEU A 326 -120.09 -122.78 -85.13
CA LEU A 326 -119.75 -121.32 -85.11
C LEU A 326 -119.95 -120.44 -83.83
N THR A 327 -119.57 -119.14 -83.92
CA THR A 327 -118.94 -118.32 -82.84
C THR A 327 -119.29 -116.79 -82.89
N CYS A 328 -118.70 -115.94 -81.98
CA CYS A 328 -118.74 -114.44 -81.87
C CYS A 328 -120.00 -113.82 -81.19
N LEU A 329 -120.07 -112.58 -80.63
CA LEU A 329 -119.18 -111.44 -80.19
C LEU A 329 -120.01 -110.56 -79.17
N GLY A 330 -119.64 -109.43 -78.54
CA GLY A 330 -118.43 -108.56 -78.45
C GLY A 330 -118.77 -107.12 -77.92
N LEU A 331 -117.76 -106.31 -77.50
CA LEU A 331 -117.83 -104.84 -77.14
C LEU A 331 -118.61 -104.47 -75.82
N ASP A 332 -118.59 -103.27 -75.18
CA ASP A 332 -117.93 -101.94 -75.43
C ASP A 332 -117.72 -101.09 -74.10
N SER A 333 -117.52 -99.75 -74.17
CA SER A 333 -117.20 -98.77 -73.06
C SER A 333 -118.17 -97.52 -73.03
N PRO A 334 -117.96 -96.28 -72.45
CA PRO A 334 -116.92 -95.67 -71.54
C PRO A 334 -117.39 -94.60 -70.44
N LEU A 335 -116.45 -94.02 -69.66
CA LEU A 335 -116.46 -92.69 -68.91
C LEU A 335 -117.47 -92.50 -67.71
N CYS A 336 -117.57 -91.41 -66.88
CA CYS A 336 -116.93 -90.06 -66.74
C CYS A 336 -117.10 -89.36 -65.33
N CYS A 337 -116.13 -88.52 -64.87
CA CYS A 337 -116.24 -87.32 -63.95
C CYS A 337 -116.80 -87.44 -62.48
N ASN A 338 -116.64 -86.50 -61.50
CA ASN A 338 -116.25 -85.06 -61.48
C ASN A 338 -115.74 -84.48 -60.10
N SER A 339 -114.85 -83.46 -60.10
CA SER A 339 -114.58 -82.44 -59.02
C SER A 339 -113.92 -82.88 -57.66
N SER A 340 -113.29 -82.04 -56.80
CA SER A 340 -113.08 -80.56 -56.76
C SER A 340 -111.92 -80.08 -55.82
N LEU A 341 -111.20 -78.98 -56.19
CA LEU A 341 -110.46 -77.96 -55.37
C LEU A 341 -109.43 -78.38 -54.27
N GLN A 342 -108.38 -77.63 -53.87
CA GLN A 342 -107.96 -76.19 -53.99
C GLN A 342 -106.47 -76.00 -54.44
N LYS A 343 -105.93 -74.75 -54.44
CA LYS A 343 -104.68 -74.32 -55.13
C LYS A 343 -104.12 -72.94 -54.65
N LYS A 344 -102.80 -72.84 -54.36
CA LYS A 344 -101.86 -71.65 -54.32
C LYS A 344 -100.70 -71.93 -53.31
N LYS A 345 -99.43 -71.48 -53.38
CA LYS A 345 -98.60 -70.52 -54.19
C LYS A 345 -98.38 -69.09 -53.64
N GLY A 346 -97.12 -68.74 -53.34
CA GLY A 346 -96.56 -67.38 -53.13
C GLY A 346 -96.49 -66.88 -51.65
N GLN A 347 -95.65 -65.91 -51.25
CA GLN A 347 -94.53 -65.22 -51.95
C GLN A 347 -93.62 -64.40 -50.98
N GLU A 348 -92.34 -64.18 -51.37
CA GLU A 348 -91.27 -63.20 -51.03
C GLU A 348 -91.32 -62.12 -49.88
N GLU A 349 -90.12 -61.87 -49.28
CA GLU A 349 -89.45 -60.57 -48.95
C GLU A 349 -90.01 -59.59 -47.86
N SER A 350 -89.27 -58.64 -47.22
CA SER A 350 -87.82 -58.24 -47.17
C SER A 350 -87.49 -57.28 -45.96
N THR A 351 -86.20 -57.09 -45.59
CA THR A 351 -85.56 -55.89 -44.93
C THR A 351 -86.05 -55.39 -43.53
N ASP A 352 -85.30 -54.65 -42.66
CA ASP A 352 -83.89 -54.16 -42.68
C ASP A 352 -83.22 -53.87 -41.30
N PHE A 353 -81.90 -53.63 -41.36
CA PHE A 353 -80.84 -53.21 -40.42
C PHE A 353 -81.03 -52.44 -39.06
N SER A 354 -80.04 -52.71 -38.16
CA SER A 354 -79.19 -51.75 -37.37
C SER A 354 -79.23 -51.77 -35.82
N LEU A 355 -78.16 -51.28 -35.17
CA LEU A 355 -77.82 -51.42 -33.74
C LEU A 355 -77.13 -50.19 -33.08
N ASP A 356 -77.27 -50.16 -31.74
CA ASP A 356 -76.40 -49.62 -30.67
C ASP A 356 -76.01 -48.12 -30.47
N THR A 357 -76.63 -47.53 -29.42
CA THR A 357 -76.02 -47.26 -28.09
C THR A 357 -74.67 -46.51 -27.96
N ASN A 358 -74.68 -45.28 -27.38
CA ASN A 358 -74.01 -45.01 -26.07
C ASN A 358 -74.25 -43.63 -25.39
N VAL A 359 -73.76 -43.50 -24.14
CA VAL A 359 -74.08 -42.52 -23.08
C VAL A 359 -73.17 -41.26 -23.05
N CYS A 360 -73.58 -40.23 -22.29
CA CYS A 360 -72.91 -38.92 -22.11
C CYS A 360 -72.12 -38.80 -20.75
N PRO A 361 -72.01 -37.63 -20.05
CA PRO A 361 -70.88 -36.67 -20.19
C PRO A 361 -70.21 -36.20 -18.86
N LEU A 362 -69.28 -35.21 -18.96
CA LEU A 362 -69.27 -33.91 -18.22
C LEU A 362 -68.09 -33.54 -17.26
N MET A 363 -67.47 -32.37 -17.57
CA MET A 363 -66.76 -31.36 -16.72
C MET A 363 -65.60 -31.73 -15.75
N GLN A 364 -64.93 -30.78 -15.04
CA GLN A 364 -64.29 -29.45 -15.31
C GLN A 364 -63.95 -28.78 -13.94
N SER A 365 -63.10 -27.73 -13.92
CA SER A 365 -62.74 -26.90 -12.72
C SER A 365 -61.78 -27.60 -11.72
N THR A 366 -61.00 -26.93 -10.85
CA THR A 366 -61.19 -25.62 -10.19
C THR A 366 -59.86 -24.86 -9.92
N ARG A 367 -59.96 -23.55 -9.69
CA ARG A 367 -58.88 -22.56 -9.42
C ARG A 367 -58.79 -22.17 -7.93
N ARG A 368 -57.61 -21.77 -7.43
CA ARG A 368 -57.47 -20.83 -6.30
C ARG A 368 -56.07 -20.18 -6.20
N ASP A 369 -56.00 -18.98 -5.62
CA ASP A 369 -54.83 -18.09 -5.55
C ASP A 369 -54.29 -17.97 -4.10
N PHE A 370 -53.07 -17.41 -3.88
CA PHE A 370 -52.72 -16.52 -2.75
C PHE A 370 -51.33 -15.85 -2.94
N LYS A 371 -51.07 -14.72 -2.22
CA LYS A 371 -49.82 -13.90 -2.28
C LYS A 371 -48.85 -14.23 -1.12
N PRO A 372 -47.57 -13.81 -1.22
CA PRO A 372 -47.12 -12.66 -0.41
C PRO A 372 -46.30 -11.63 -1.24
N ALA A 373 -45.55 -10.73 -0.57
CA ALA A 373 -44.95 -9.54 -1.19
C ALA A 373 -43.47 -9.30 -0.82
N THR A 374 -42.72 -8.67 -1.74
CA THR A 374 -41.75 -7.57 -1.50
C THR A 374 -41.17 -7.13 -2.86
N SER A 375 -41.20 -5.83 -3.17
CA SER A 375 -40.69 -5.29 -4.44
C SER A 375 -39.20 -4.95 -4.34
N GLN A 376 -38.34 -5.97 -4.43
CA GLN A 376 -36.89 -5.75 -4.57
C GLN A 376 -36.57 -5.46 -6.04
N GLU A 377 -36.16 -4.23 -6.35
CA GLU A 377 -35.91 -3.82 -7.74
C GLU A 377 -34.81 -4.65 -8.41
N THR A 378 -35.16 -5.38 -9.47
CA THR A 378 -34.24 -6.07 -10.38
C THR A 378 -33.54 -5.08 -11.33
N CYS A 379 -33.02 -3.99 -10.77
CA CYS A 379 -32.32 -2.94 -11.49
C CYS A 379 -31.03 -3.51 -12.11
N SER A 380 -30.94 -3.49 -13.45
CA SER A 380 -29.88 -4.15 -14.22
C SER A 380 -28.47 -3.63 -13.86
N PRO A 381 -27.40 -4.42 -14.04
CA PRO A 381 -26.04 -4.04 -13.66
C PRO A 381 -25.61 -2.65 -14.18
N THR A 382 -26.01 -2.31 -15.40
CA THR A 382 -25.77 -1.01 -16.05
C THR A 382 -26.30 0.17 -15.23
N VAL A 383 -27.49 0.05 -14.62
CA VAL A 383 -28.10 1.14 -13.84
C VAL A 383 -27.43 1.28 -12.47
N LYS A 384 -26.97 0.18 -11.88
CA LYS A 384 -26.15 0.22 -10.65
C LYS A 384 -24.80 0.91 -10.92
N LEU A 385 -24.14 0.58 -12.04
CA LEU A 385 -22.92 1.25 -12.47
C LEU A 385 -23.16 2.75 -12.74
N GLN A 386 -24.23 3.10 -13.44
CA GLN A 386 -24.58 4.49 -13.76
C GLN A 386 -24.89 5.31 -12.49
N ARG A 387 -25.54 4.71 -11.49
CA ARG A 387 -25.77 5.33 -10.17
C ARG A 387 -24.45 5.60 -9.44
N LEU A 388 -23.58 4.59 -9.32
CA LEU A 388 -22.27 4.73 -8.67
C LEU A 388 -21.36 5.75 -9.39
N LEU A 389 -21.44 5.85 -10.72
CA LEU A 389 -20.70 6.86 -11.50
C LEU A 389 -21.25 8.28 -11.30
N ALA A 390 -22.55 8.46 -11.04
CA ALA A 390 -23.12 9.75 -10.68
C ALA A 390 -22.74 10.15 -9.23
N GLU A 391 -22.84 9.20 -8.31
CA GLU A 391 -22.51 9.34 -6.89
C GLU A 391 -21.02 9.66 -6.67
N SER A 392 -20.13 9.00 -7.42
CA SER A 392 -18.69 9.31 -7.46
C SER A 392 -18.40 10.69 -8.03
N ARG A 393 -19.14 11.15 -9.06
CA ARG A 393 -18.97 12.50 -9.62
C ARG A 393 -19.42 13.58 -8.64
N GLN A 394 -20.54 13.38 -7.96
CA GLN A 394 -20.99 14.28 -6.90
C GLN A 394 -19.95 14.41 -5.79
N MET A 395 -19.42 13.29 -5.29
CA MET A 395 -18.39 13.27 -4.24
C MET A 395 -17.10 14.01 -4.64
N VAL A 396 -16.69 13.94 -5.92
CA VAL A 396 -15.54 14.72 -6.43
C VAL A 396 -15.87 16.22 -6.45
N SER A 397 -17.04 16.61 -6.96
CA SER A 397 -17.46 18.02 -6.94
C SER A 397 -17.59 18.59 -5.52
N ASP A 398 -18.06 17.80 -4.56
CA ASP A 398 -18.16 18.20 -3.14
C ASP A 398 -16.75 18.40 -2.52
N LEU A 399 -15.77 17.58 -2.91
CA LEU A 399 -14.36 17.73 -2.48
C LEU A 399 -13.66 18.94 -3.14
N GLU A 400 -13.95 19.21 -4.43
CA GLU A 400 -13.47 20.40 -5.14
C GLU A 400 -14.05 21.69 -4.53
N LEU A 401 -15.34 21.70 -4.16
CA LEU A 401 -15.96 22.81 -3.44
C LEU A 401 -15.38 22.98 -2.02
N SER A 402 -15.12 21.88 -1.31
CA SER A 402 -14.53 21.89 0.03
C SER A 402 -13.08 22.43 0.06
N THR A 403 -12.32 22.22 -1.03
CA THR A 403 -10.93 22.70 -1.16
C THR A 403 -10.81 24.15 -1.64
N LEU A 404 -11.90 24.79 -2.07
CA LEU A 404 -11.93 26.20 -2.50
C LEU A 404 -12.32 27.19 -1.39
N LEU A 405 -12.58 26.73 -0.16
CA LEU A 405 -12.81 27.59 1.01
C LEU A 405 -11.47 28.09 1.60
N PRO A 406 -11.19 29.42 1.61
CA PRO A 406 -9.93 29.93 2.17
C PRO A 406 -9.87 29.74 3.69
N ILE A 407 -8.76 29.18 4.18
CA ILE A 407 -8.44 29.18 5.61
C ILE A 407 -8.29 30.63 6.08
N GLY A 408 -9.14 31.07 7.00
CA GLY A 408 -9.20 32.45 7.46
C GLY A 408 -7.91 32.91 8.15
N SER A 409 -7.20 33.85 7.54
CA SER A 409 -6.01 34.47 8.12
C SER A 409 -6.40 35.48 9.20
N GLY A 410 -6.65 34.98 10.42
CA GLY A 410 -6.86 35.79 11.61
C GLY A 410 -5.52 36.27 12.19
N GLY A 411 -5.07 37.46 11.78
CA GLY A 411 -3.87 38.11 12.32
C GLY A 411 -4.15 39.00 13.54
N SER A 412 -3.07 39.62 14.05
CA SER A 412 -2.98 40.48 15.27
C SER A 412 -2.63 39.72 16.57
N SER A 413 -1.70 40.18 17.40
CA SER A 413 -0.81 41.35 17.26
C SER A 413 0.48 41.19 18.06
N SER A 414 1.62 41.51 17.45
CA SER A 414 2.85 41.85 18.16
C SER A 414 2.90 43.36 18.44
N SER A 415 3.40 43.75 19.60
CA SER A 415 3.61 45.16 19.97
C SER A 415 4.93 45.31 20.74
N SER A 416 5.94 45.89 20.08
CA SER A 416 7.24 46.18 20.69
C SER A 416 7.89 47.38 19.98
N SER A 417 7.83 48.55 20.61
CA SER A 417 8.55 49.76 20.17
C SER A 417 8.60 50.81 21.27
N GLY A 418 9.77 51.40 21.50
CA GLY A 418 9.98 52.50 22.45
C GLY A 418 10.56 52.06 23.80
N GLY A 419 11.72 52.53 24.27
CA GLY A 419 12.72 53.37 23.61
C GLY A 419 13.16 54.58 24.45
N ARG A 420 14.41 54.55 24.92
CA ARG A 420 15.17 55.64 25.58
C ARG A 420 14.57 56.26 26.84
N ARG A 421 15.31 56.14 27.95
CA ARG A 421 15.41 57.19 28.96
C ARG A 421 16.85 57.27 29.48
N VAL A 422 17.64 58.18 28.90
CA VAL A 422 18.90 58.65 29.49
C VAL A 422 18.55 59.89 30.31
N ILE A 423 18.96 59.92 31.57
CA ILE A 423 18.83 61.10 32.44
C ILE A 423 20.22 61.68 32.61
N GLY A 424 20.37 62.97 32.30
CA GLY A 424 21.58 63.74 32.55
C GLY A 424 21.24 65.02 33.28
N MET A 425 21.52 65.03 34.58
CA MET A 425 21.74 66.20 35.44
C MET A 425 22.52 65.72 36.67
#